data_AF-A0A6J4KA82-F1
#
_entry.id   AF-A0A6J4KA82-F1
#
_cell.length_a   1.000
_cell.length_b   1.000
_cell.length_c   1.000
_cell.angle_alpha   90.00
_cell.angle_beta   90.00
_cell.angle_gamma   90.00
#
_symmetry.space_group_name_H-M   'P 1'
#
loop_
_entity.id
_entity.type
_entity.pdbx_description
1 polymer ?
#
loop_
_entity_poly.entity_id
_entity_poly.type
_entity_poly.pdbx_seq_one_letter_code
_entity_poly.pdbx_strand_id
1 'polypeptide(L)' 'MTERLYFDDAYLREWTARVVARGERDGRPVVALDRSAFYPEAGGQPGDQG' A
#
# COMPACT_ATOMS: atom_id res chain seq x y z
N MET A 1 -11.64 7.08 2.44
CA MET A 1 -10.54 6.81 3.39
C MET A 1 -9.98 5.44 3.05
N THR A 2 -8.66 5.28 2.94
CA THR A 2 -8.03 3.99 2.65
C THR A 2 -7.81 3.20 3.94
N GLU A 3 -8.18 1.93 3.95
CA GLU A 3 -7.95 1.01 5.08
C GLU A 3 -6.48 0.55 5.10
N ARG A 4 -5.88 0.55 6.29
CA ARG A 4 -4.45 0.31 6.50
C ARG A 4 -4.26 -1.01 7.24
N LEU A 5 -4.26 -2.11 6.49
CA LEU A 5 -4.26 -3.48 7.03
C LEU A 5 -3.04 -3.77 7.91
N TYR A 6 -1.91 -3.09 7.68
CA TYR A 6 -0.70 -3.21 8.50
C TYR A 6 -0.86 -2.75 9.96
N PHE A 7 -1.89 -1.97 10.28
CA PHE A 7 -2.20 -1.65 11.68
C PHE A 7 -3.00 -2.76 12.38
N ASP A 8 -3.74 -3.56 11.61
CA ASP A 8 -4.60 -4.61 12.15
C ASP A 8 -3.85 -5.94 12.30
N ASP A 9 -3.03 -6.29 11.30
CA ASP A 9 -2.18 -7.48 11.30
C ASP A 9 -0.84 -7.21 10.60
N ALA A 10 0.22 -7.03 11.39
CA ALA A 10 1.58 -6.81 10.90
C ALA A 10 2.21 -8.06 10.25
N TYR A 11 1.60 -9.24 10.36
CA TYR A 11 2.08 -10.48 9.74
C TYR A 11 1.36 -10.84 8.44
N LEU A 12 0.35 -10.06 8.03
CA LEU A 12 -0.41 -10.30 6.80
C LEU A 12 0.48 -10.10 5.56
N ARG A 13 0.60 -11.15 4.73
CA ARG A 13 1.48 -11.13 3.53
C ARG A 13 0.72 -11.11 2.21
N GLU A 14 -0.54 -11.53 2.22
CA GLU A 14 -1.37 -11.64 1.02
C GLU A 14 -2.76 -11.08 1.32
N TRP A 15 -3.28 -10.24 0.43
CA TRP A 15 -4.62 -9.65 0.56
C TRP A 15 -5.21 -9.33 -0.81
N THR A 16 -6.53 -9.15 -0.86
CA THR A 16 -7.23 -8.67 -2.05
C THR A 16 -7.60 -7.21 -1.86
N ALA A 17 -7.36 -6.35 -2.85
CA ALA A 17 -7.76 -4.95 -2.81
C ALA A 17 -8.36 -4.51 -4.16
N ARG A 18 -9.14 -3.43 -4.15
CA ARG A 18 -9.66 -2.79 -5.35
C ARG A 18 -8.78 -1.61 -5.74
N VAL A 19 -8.42 -1.53 -7.02
CA VAL A 19 -7.83 -0.32 -7.60
C VAL A 19 -8.92 0.76 -7.68
N VAL A 20 -8.72 1.86 -6.95
CA VAL A 20 -9.65 3.00 -6.92
C VAL A 20 -9.18 4.17 -7.77
N ALA A 21 -7.89 4.26 -8.08
CA ALA A 21 -7.35 5.22 -9.04
C ALA A 21 -6.10 4.67 -9.74
N ARG A 22 -5.79 5.21 -10.91
CA ARG A 22 -4.59 4.93 -11.71
C ARG A 22 -3.97 6.26 -12.14
N GLY A 23 -2.66 6.28 -12.32
CA GLY A 23 -1.95 7.45 -12.82
C GLY A 23 -0.49 7.15 -13.17
N GLU A 24 0.30 8.21 -13.30
CA GLU A 24 1.74 8.14 -13.48
C GLU A 24 2.45 9.04 -12.47
N ARG A 25 3.63 8.62 -12.02
CA ARG A 25 4.54 9.40 -11.18
C ARG A 25 5.97 9.13 -11.63
N ASP A 26 6.73 10.18 -11.91
CA ASP A 26 8.13 10.10 -12.39
C ASP A 26 8.30 9.16 -13.60
N GLY A 27 7.33 9.20 -14.52
CA GLY A 27 7.30 8.35 -15.72
C GLY A 27 7.00 6.87 -15.46
N ARG A 28 6.54 6.53 -14.25
CA ARG A 28 6.18 5.17 -13.84
C ARG A 28 4.67 5.07 -13.55
N PRO A 29 4.02 3.96 -13.94
CA PRO A 29 2.61 3.75 -13.61
C PRO A 29 2.43 3.58 -12.10
N VAL A 30 1.36 4.17 -11.56
CA VAL A 30 0.98 4.06 -10.15
C VAL A 30 -0.51 3.76 -10.01
N VAL A 31 -0.87 3.09 -8.91
CA VAL A 31 -2.25 2.79 -8.55
C VAL A 31 -2.52 3.21 -7.10
N ALA A 32 -3.77 3.59 -6.82
CA ALA A 32 -4.27 3.74 -5.46
C ALA A 32 -5.23 2.59 -5.15
N LEU A 33 -5.11 2.02 -3.95
CA LEU A 33 -5.94 0.93 -3.46
C LEU A 33 -6.92 1.43 -2.38
N ASP A 34 -8.08 0.77 -2.28
CA ASP A 34 -9.03 0.99 -1.18
C ASP A 34 -8.50 0.50 0.18
N ARG A 35 -7.66 -0.55 0.16
CA ARG A 35 -6.95 -1.10 1.32
C ARG A 35 -5.57 -1.64 0.97
N SER A 36 -4.64 -1.56 1.91
CA SER A 36 -3.24 -1.99 1.70
C SER A 36 -2.61 -2.55 2.97
N ALA A 37 -1.85 -3.65 2.84
CA ALA A 37 -0.93 -4.13 3.87
C ALA A 37 0.50 -3.62 3.68
N PHE A 38 0.83 -2.96 2.55
CA PHE A 38 2.12 -2.29 2.38
C PHE A 38 2.26 -1.12 3.37
N TYR A 39 3.23 -1.21 4.28
CA TYR A 39 3.62 -0.12 5.15
C TYR A 39 4.40 0.95 4.35
N PRO A 40 4.03 2.24 4.45
CA PRO A 40 4.79 3.31 3.82
C PRO A 40 6.09 3.57 4.59
N GLU A 41 7.12 4.09 3.91
CA GLU A 41 8.34 4.53 4.60
C GLU A 41 8.02 5.61 5.66
N ALA A 42 8.27 5.29 6.93
CA ALA A 42 8.00 6.17 8.06
C ALA A 42 8.72 5.69 9.33
N GLY A 43 9.02 6.62 10.24
CA GLY A 43 9.63 6.30 11.54
C GLY A 43 11.05 5.73 11.48
N GLY A 44 11.75 5.95 10.36
CA GLY A 44 13.09 5.36 10.10
C GLY A 44 13.03 3.92 9.58
N GLN A 45 11.84 3.35 9.39
CA GLN A 45 11.66 2.03 8.78
C GLN A 45 11.42 2.20 7.26
N PRO A 46 12.16 1.46 6.41
CA PRO A 46 11.91 1.42 4.97
C PRO A 46 10.49 0.92 4.64
N GLY A 47 9.91 1.42 3.55
CA GLY A 47 8.62 0.95 3.06
C GLY A 47 8.68 -0.47 2.49
N ASP A 48 7.55 -1.17 2.56
CA ASP A 48 7.42 -2.53 2.04
C ASP A 48 7.42 -2.58 0.50
N GLN A 49 7.84 -3.71 -0.06
CA GLN A 49 7.91 -3.97 -1.51
C GLN A 49 7.43 -5.40 -1.82
N GLY A 50 6.80 -5.62 -2.97
CA GLY A 50 6.26 -6.91 -3.40
C GLY A 50 5.49 -6.85 -4.72
#